data_AF-A0A2V1DQ76-F1
#
_entry.id   AF-A0A2V1DQ76-F1
#
_cell.length_a   1.000
_cell.length_b   1.000
_cell.length_c   1.000
_cell.angle_alpha   90.00
_cell.angle_beta   90.00
_cell.angle_gamma   90.00
#
_symmetry.space_group_name_H-M   'P 1'
#
loop_
_entity.id
_entity.type
_entity.pdbx_description
1 polymer ?
#
loop_
_entity_poly.entity_id
_entity_poly.type
_entity_poly.pdbx_seq_one_letter_code
_entity_poly.pdbx_strand_id
1 'polypeptide(L)'
;MWFDRWQQLIVGEYQPEFVQIISWNDYGERQELHDFYGRLVLLPSQTEGVTAWYRPNPAAACSDGGTTGNTATHLQKEFLPHEIVKDKVFYSALLGEDAVVTVFIGGRSIAGDWSNKPYGNVGVFHGSVETGGATGNVVVRITRGGSTVMETSGKGAIIAGCANGLANFNAYVDVGTGGGSGKKTPKAIKDLVPVAGTGINEFVKLCEFVCKYGYCPEAACTATSLGDQREKPDPTGIVAYPAEGKSKAFEGLCNYACNLGYCPEEWCSLTPKPTYEGDVSPFVQPACTSGTASGDFEGLCSYSCDWGYCPIRACTCKTTGALHLPTPEQEPSITRAYTTDGRPDYGICLFACSRGYFPAPCAIPGGGGGGGGSGGIFFPDPSQNPIGIGHTLLSILPDYTLVHMWSSVSDEMEDALSSQTCSAGKREAFTRHAARHRHAARHAARQGITLVLLL
;
A
#
# COMPACT_ATOMS: atom_id res chain seq x y z
N MET A 1 3.16 5.58 3.74
CA MET A 1 2.37 4.45 3.20
C MET A 1 1.09 4.25 4.00
N TRP A 2 1.10 3.65 5.20
CA TRP A 2 -0.16 3.44 5.95
C TRP A 2 -0.91 4.72 6.32
N PHE A 3 -0.20 5.78 6.72
CA PHE A 3 -0.80 7.11 6.94
C PHE A 3 -1.59 7.60 5.72
N ASP A 4 -0.95 7.59 4.55
CA ASP A 4 -1.57 8.07 3.31
C ASP A 4 -2.73 7.16 2.86
N ARG A 5 -2.61 5.84 3.05
CA ARG A 5 -3.69 4.88 2.77
C ARG A 5 -4.88 5.07 3.71
N TRP A 6 -4.62 5.35 4.98
CA TRP A 6 -5.66 5.71 5.93
C TRP A 6 -6.36 7.00 5.55
N GLN A 7 -5.62 8.02 5.10
CA GLN A 7 -6.25 9.21 4.53
C GLN A 7 -7.09 8.87 3.31
N GLN A 8 -6.63 8.03 2.38
CA GLN A 8 -7.44 7.62 1.23
C GLN A 8 -8.75 6.91 1.65
N LEU A 9 -8.69 6.00 2.63
CA LEU A 9 -9.86 5.27 3.13
C LEU A 9 -10.82 6.13 3.94
N ILE A 10 -10.29 6.99 4.80
CA ILE A 10 -11.06 7.82 5.75
C ILE A 10 -11.54 9.11 5.08
N VAL A 11 -10.87 9.59 4.04
CA VAL A 11 -11.17 10.87 3.38
C VAL A 11 -11.80 10.67 2.00
N GLY A 12 -11.54 9.53 1.34
CA GLY A 12 -12.23 9.13 0.12
C GLY A 12 -13.72 8.83 0.33
N GLU A 13 -14.45 8.49 -0.74
CA GLU A 13 -15.90 8.22 -0.72
C GLU A 13 -16.31 7.07 0.21
N TYR A 14 -15.34 6.31 0.72
CA TYR A 14 -15.60 5.06 1.40
C TYR A 14 -16.04 5.23 2.85
N GLN A 15 -15.40 6.10 3.67
CA GLN A 15 -15.25 5.93 5.14
C GLN A 15 -16.09 4.75 5.69
N PRO A 16 -15.64 3.52 5.43
CA PRO A 16 -16.57 2.41 5.41
C PRO A 16 -16.91 2.06 6.85
N GLU A 17 -18.15 1.61 7.06
CA GLU A 17 -18.61 1.15 8.37
C GLU A 17 -17.68 0.05 8.92
N PHE A 18 -17.09 -0.74 8.01
CA PHE A 18 -16.07 -1.73 8.30
C PHE A 18 -14.95 -1.72 7.24
N VAL A 19 -13.69 -1.74 7.68
CA VAL A 19 -12.54 -2.02 6.80
C VAL A 19 -12.09 -3.45 7.05
N GLN A 20 -12.03 -4.28 5.99
CA GLN A 20 -11.42 -5.59 6.07
C GLN A 20 -10.00 -5.51 5.50
N ILE A 21 -9.02 -5.96 6.28
CA ILE A 21 -7.62 -5.97 5.86
C ILE A 21 -7.15 -7.41 5.77
N ILE A 22 -6.64 -7.78 4.60
CA ILE A 22 -6.12 -9.11 4.32
C ILE A 22 -4.60 -9.02 4.31
N SER A 23 -3.98 -9.19 5.48
CA SER A 23 -2.52 -9.29 5.58
C SER A 23 -2.08 -10.74 5.32
N TRP A 24 -1.35 -10.96 4.23
CA TRP A 24 -0.87 -12.31 3.85
C TRP A 24 0.43 -12.73 4.55
N ASN A 25 1.13 -11.83 5.27
CA ASN A 25 2.30 -12.21 6.07
C ASN A 25 2.62 -11.28 7.25
N ASP A 26 2.23 -9.99 7.27
CA ASP A 26 2.91 -9.09 8.20
C ASP A 26 2.25 -8.98 9.58
N TYR A 27 3.00 -9.42 10.60
CA TYR A 27 2.66 -9.30 12.02
C TYR A 27 2.54 -7.82 12.46
N GLY A 28 3.27 -6.90 11.78
CA GLY A 28 3.18 -5.45 11.99
C GLY A 28 1.84 -4.85 11.56
N GLU A 29 1.30 -5.29 10.42
CA GLU A 29 -0.02 -4.86 9.93
C GLU A 29 -1.12 -5.29 10.91
N ARG A 30 -1.05 -6.50 11.48
CA ARG A 30 -2.07 -6.98 12.43
C ARG A 30 -2.16 -6.17 13.73
N GLN A 31 -1.05 -5.62 14.23
CA GLN A 31 -0.99 -4.91 15.51
C GLN A 31 -1.49 -3.45 15.40
N GLU A 32 -1.12 -2.74 14.33
CA GLU A 32 -1.66 -1.40 14.02
C GLU A 32 -3.20 -1.41 13.93
N LEU A 33 -3.75 -2.50 13.38
CA LEU A 33 -5.16 -2.64 13.03
C LEU A 33 -6.04 -3.17 14.17
N HIS A 34 -5.55 -4.12 14.96
CA HIS A 34 -6.29 -4.61 16.12
C HIS A 34 -6.57 -3.48 17.12
N ASP A 35 -5.62 -2.56 17.30
CA ASP A 35 -5.78 -1.49 18.28
C ASP A 35 -6.46 -0.23 17.71
N PHE A 36 -6.35 0.04 16.40
CA PHE A 36 -7.15 1.10 15.76
C PHE A 36 -8.62 0.66 15.54
N TYR A 37 -8.92 -0.49 14.93
CA TYR A 37 -10.31 -0.93 14.68
C TYR A 37 -10.92 -1.71 15.83
N GLY A 38 -10.17 -2.63 16.45
CA GLY A 38 -10.68 -3.45 17.56
C GLY A 38 -10.92 -2.65 18.85
N ARG A 39 -10.31 -1.46 19.00
CA ARG A 39 -10.53 -0.57 20.14
C ARG A 39 -11.10 0.81 19.81
N LEU A 40 -11.18 1.27 18.56
CA LEU A 40 -11.83 2.55 18.23
C LEU A 40 -13.19 2.37 17.53
N VAL A 41 -13.39 1.29 16.75
CA VAL A 41 -14.66 0.99 16.04
C VAL A 41 -15.59 0.10 16.87
N LEU A 42 -15.06 -0.69 17.82
CA LEU A 42 -15.86 -1.42 18.81
C LEU A 42 -16.21 -0.59 20.05
N LEU A 43 -15.75 0.66 20.13
CA LEU A 43 -16.25 1.56 21.15
C LEU A 43 -17.71 1.88 20.80
N PRO A 44 -18.63 1.82 21.79
CA PRO A 44 -19.92 2.44 21.59
C PRO A 44 -19.69 3.88 21.13
N SER A 45 -20.56 4.40 20.26
CA SER A 45 -20.57 5.72 19.59
C SER A 45 -20.54 6.96 20.51
N GLN A 46 -19.90 6.86 21.67
CA GLN A 46 -20.02 7.69 22.86
C GLN A 46 -18.66 8.04 23.48
N THR A 47 -17.58 7.34 23.11
CA THR A 47 -16.23 7.58 23.65
C THR A 47 -15.30 8.04 22.56
N GLU A 48 -14.67 9.18 22.80
CA GLU A 48 -13.57 9.66 21.96
C GLU A 48 -12.33 8.82 22.24
N GLY A 49 -11.50 8.67 21.21
CA GLY A 49 -10.27 7.92 21.32
C GLY A 49 -9.20 8.45 20.39
N VAL A 50 -7.96 8.20 20.75
CA VAL A 50 -6.77 8.51 19.96
C VAL A 50 -5.93 7.26 19.81
N THR A 51 -5.47 7.02 18.60
CA THR A 51 -4.47 6.00 18.29
C THR A 51 -3.27 6.69 17.71
N ALA A 52 -2.09 6.36 18.24
CA ALA A 52 -0.82 6.85 17.75
C ALA A 52 0.05 5.68 17.34
N TRP A 53 0.83 5.86 16.28
CA TRP A 53 1.82 4.87 15.85
C TRP A 53 3.10 5.55 15.39
N TYR A 54 4.21 4.88 15.68
CA TYR A 54 5.56 5.36 15.41
C TYR A 54 6.53 4.18 15.44
N ARG A 55 7.70 4.33 14.84
CA ARG A 55 8.74 3.30 14.95
C ARG A 55 9.46 3.40 16.30
N PRO A 56 9.82 2.26 16.92
CA PRO A 56 10.58 2.25 18.16
C PRO A 56 12.03 2.73 17.96
N ASN A 57 12.54 2.81 16.73
CA ASN A 57 13.85 3.36 16.41
C ASN A 57 13.79 4.24 15.15
N PRO A 58 14.70 5.21 14.98
CA PRO A 58 14.81 5.97 13.74
C PRO A 58 15.05 5.05 12.54
N ALA A 59 14.54 5.44 11.37
CA ALA A 59 14.51 4.64 10.15
C ALA A 59 15.91 4.17 9.72
N ALA A 60 16.89 5.07 9.82
CA ALA A 60 18.27 4.85 9.41
C ALA A 60 19.23 4.59 10.59
N ALA A 61 18.71 4.30 11.80
CA ALA A 61 19.54 4.14 12.99
C ALA A 61 20.47 2.91 12.92
N CYS A 62 20.05 1.86 12.21
CA CYS A 62 20.66 0.53 12.23
C CYS A 62 20.62 -0.13 10.86
N SER A 63 21.22 -1.31 10.73
CA SER A 63 21.13 -2.12 9.51
C SER A 63 19.67 -2.48 9.24
N ASP A 64 19.27 -2.44 7.97
CA ASP A 64 17.95 -2.89 7.53
C ASP A 64 17.85 -4.42 7.39
N GLY A 65 18.95 -5.17 7.62
CA GLY A 65 18.96 -6.63 7.54
C GLY A 65 18.60 -7.18 6.15
N GLY A 66 18.65 -6.36 5.10
CA GLY A 66 18.19 -6.73 3.76
C GLY A 66 16.71 -6.47 3.51
N THR A 67 15.94 -5.95 4.48
CA THR A 67 14.53 -5.56 4.27
C THR A 67 14.40 -4.53 3.15
N THR A 68 13.35 -4.65 2.36
CA THR A 68 13.00 -3.74 1.26
C THR A 68 11.60 -3.20 1.49
N GLY A 69 11.36 -1.97 1.02
CA GLY A 69 10.01 -1.52 0.74
C GLY A 69 9.58 -2.07 -0.61
N ASN A 70 8.37 -2.65 -0.70
CA ASN A 70 7.90 -3.46 -1.84
C ASN A 70 8.77 -4.71 -2.10
N THR A 71 8.37 -5.49 -3.11
CA THR A 71 9.10 -6.70 -3.53
C THR A 71 9.19 -6.81 -5.05
N ALA A 72 10.40 -7.10 -5.56
CA ALA A 72 10.67 -7.34 -6.98
C ALA A 72 9.93 -8.59 -7.50
N THR A 73 9.57 -9.54 -6.62
CA THR A 73 8.78 -10.73 -7.00
C THR A 73 7.37 -10.38 -7.48
N HIS A 74 6.85 -9.20 -7.09
CA HIS A 74 5.58 -8.66 -7.58
C HIS A 74 5.80 -7.64 -8.71
N LEU A 75 7.00 -7.62 -9.30
CA LEU A 75 7.40 -6.71 -10.37
C LEU A 75 7.31 -5.22 -9.98
N GLN A 76 7.38 -4.96 -8.67
CA GLN A 76 7.38 -3.61 -8.12
C GLN A 76 8.81 -3.13 -7.94
N LYS A 77 9.01 -1.83 -8.14
CA LYS A 77 10.26 -1.17 -7.75
C LYS A 77 10.42 -1.25 -6.23
N GLU A 78 11.52 -1.82 -5.79
CA GLU A 78 11.90 -1.84 -4.38
C GLU A 78 12.53 -0.52 -3.94
N PHE A 79 12.39 -0.21 -2.66
CA PHE A 79 12.97 0.97 -2.02
C PHE A 79 13.75 0.57 -0.78
N LEU A 80 14.72 1.38 -0.38
CA LEU A 80 15.33 1.22 0.94
C LEU A 80 14.27 1.58 1.98
N PRO A 81 14.09 0.79 3.06
CA PRO A 81 13.02 1.04 4.03
C PRO A 81 13.04 2.46 4.60
N HIS A 82 14.23 3.01 4.87
CA HIS A 82 14.39 4.36 5.44
C HIS A 82 13.97 5.50 4.48
N GLU A 83 13.84 5.25 3.18
CA GLU A 83 13.36 6.25 2.22
C GLU A 83 11.84 6.41 2.29
N ILE A 84 11.13 5.31 2.58
CA ILE A 84 9.66 5.25 2.58
C ILE A 84 9.05 5.40 3.98
N VAL A 85 9.73 4.90 5.02
CA VAL A 85 9.22 4.97 6.40
C VAL A 85 9.71 6.24 7.09
N LYS A 86 8.81 7.17 7.41
CA LYS A 86 9.19 8.51 7.95
C LYS A 86 9.34 8.50 9.47
N ASP A 87 10.32 9.24 9.99
CA ASP A 87 10.59 9.39 11.43
C ASP A 87 9.61 10.36 12.09
N LYS A 88 8.33 9.97 12.08
CA LYS A 88 7.21 10.73 12.63
C LYS A 88 6.46 9.94 13.69
N VAL A 89 5.77 10.67 14.57
CA VAL A 89 4.65 10.14 15.34
C VAL A 89 3.38 10.49 14.57
N PHE A 90 2.68 9.46 14.10
CA PHE A 90 1.41 9.58 13.42
C PHE A 90 0.28 9.34 14.41
N TYR A 91 -0.86 9.99 14.20
CA TYR A 91 -2.02 9.82 15.06
C TYR A 91 -3.34 10.04 14.32
N SER A 92 -4.33 9.27 14.75
CA SER A 92 -5.74 9.42 14.39
C SER A 92 -6.56 9.60 15.65
N ALA A 93 -7.55 10.49 15.65
CA ALA A 93 -8.45 10.66 16.78
C ALA A 93 -9.91 10.70 16.32
N LEU A 94 -10.75 9.86 16.92
CA LEU A 94 -12.21 9.97 16.79
C LEU A 94 -12.69 11.00 17.81
N LEU A 95 -13.15 12.15 17.34
CA LEU A 95 -13.56 13.29 18.16
C LEU A 95 -14.99 13.73 17.80
N GLY A 96 -15.76 14.14 18.81
CA GLY A 96 -17.06 14.79 18.63
C GLY A 96 -16.95 16.29 18.35
N GLU A 97 -15.76 16.88 18.49
CA GLU A 97 -15.44 18.25 18.07
C GLU A 97 -13.93 18.47 17.97
N ASP A 98 -13.53 19.57 17.31
CA ASP A 98 -12.12 19.94 17.15
C ASP A 98 -11.40 20.04 18.52
N ALA A 99 -10.12 19.70 18.53
CA ALA A 99 -9.30 19.66 19.72
C ALA A 99 -7.83 19.95 19.40
N VAL A 100 -7.05 20.33 20.41
CA VAL A 100 -5.62 20.58 20.26
C VAL A 100 -4.85 19.30 20.58
N VAL A 101 -3.98 18.87 19.67
CA VAL A 101 -3.07 17.74 19.86
C VAL A 101 -1.68 18.23 20.25
N THR A 102 -1.06 17.56 21.21
CA THR A 102 0.33 17.77 21.61
C THR A 102 1.01 16.42 21.77
N VAL A 103 2.20 16.29 21.19
CA VAL A 103 2.99 15.06 21.25
C VAL A 103 4.18 15.28 22.17
N PHE A 104 4.37 14.38 23.12
CA PHE A 104 5.52 14.37 24.04
C PHE A 104 6.44 13.22 23.68
N ILE A 105 7.74 13.47 23.54
CA ILE A 105 8.75 12.44 23.29
C ILE A 105 9.89 12.65 24.29
N GLY A 106 10.03 11.75 25.27
CA GLY A 106 11.09 11.84 26.29
C GLY A 106 11.11 13.16 27.06
N GLY A 107 9.93 13.76 27.29
CA GLY A 107 9.79 15.07 27.95
C GLY A 107 9.84 16.28 27.02
N ARG A 108 10.21 16.11 25.74
CA ARG A 108 10.08 17.19 24.73
C ARG A 108 8.63 17.33 24.30
N SER A 109 8.08 18.54 24.41
CA SER A 109 6.74 18.88 23.93
C SER A 109 6.79 19.38 22.48
N ILE A 110 5.96 18.81 21.61
CA ILE A 110 5.86 19.15 20.19
C ILE A 110 4.39 19.46 19.91
N ALA A 111 4.10 20.67 19.42
CA ALA A 111 2.76 21.02 18.98
C ALA A 111 2.40 20.18 17.74
N GLY A 112 1.26 19.51 17.77
CA GLY A 112 0.74 18.79 16.61
C GLY A 112 -0.22 19.64 15.78
N ASP A 113 -0.53 19.16 14.58
CA ASP A 113 -1.53 19.75 13.70
C ASP A 113 -2.33 18.64 12.99
N TRP A 114 -3.56 18.95 12.61
CA TRP A 114 -4.44 18.04 11.91
C TRP A 114 -4.26 18.19 10.40
N SER A 115 -3.49 17.28 9.81
CA SER A 115 -3.31 17.19 8.35
C SER A 115 -4.61 16.88 7.63
N ASN A 116 -5.57 16.26 8.30
CA ASN A 116 -6.92 16.07 7.80
C ASN A 116 -7.95 16.20 8.92
N LYS A 117 -9.04 16.91 8.63
CA LYS A 117 -10.19 17.11 9.52
C LYS A 117 -11.47 16.61 8.84
N PRO A 118 -12.37 15.94 9.57
CA PRO A 118 -13.66 15.53 9.04
C PRO A 118 -14.57 16.75 8.84
N TYR A 119 -15.51 16.66 7.90
CA TYR A 119 -16.52 17.69 7.69
C TYR A 119 -17.30 17.96 8.99
N GLY A 120 -17.54 19.25 9.29
CA GLY A 120 -18.22 19.66 10.52
C GLY A 120 -17.41 19.48 11.81
N ASN A 121 -16.13 19.09 11.73
CA ASN A 121 -15.25 18.80 12.86
C ASN A 121 -15.77 17.68 13.79
N VAL A 122 -16.52 16.72 13.24
CA VAL A 122 -17.03 15.56 13.99
C VAL A 122 -16.64 14.30 13.21
N GLY A 123 -15.93 13.38 13.85
CA GLY A 123 -15.46 12.14 13.23
C GLY A 123 -13.98 11.92 13.43
N VAL A 124 -13.31 11.33 12.44
CA VAL A 124 -11.89 10.96 12.55
C VAL A 124 -11.00 12.07 12.02
N PHE A 125 -10.15 12.58 12.90
CA PHE A 125 -9.08 13.52 12.61
C PHE A 125 -7.76 12.75 12.40
N HIS A 126 -6.88 13.28 11.55
CA HIS A 126 -5.60 12.64 11.25
C HIS A 126 -4.47 13.66 11.21
N GLY A 127 -3.32 13.30 11.78
CA GLY A 127 -2.17 14.19 11.85
C GLY A 127 -0.87 13.46 12.13
N SER A 128 0.23 14.21 12.07
CA SER A 128 1.55 13.69 12.39
C SER A 128 2.47 14.80 12.89
N VAL A 129 3.54 14.42 13.57
CA VAL A 129 4.66 15.32 13.91
C VAL A 129 5.98 14.65 13.58
N GLU A 130 6.94 15.44 13.10
CA GLU A 130 8.33 14.97 13.00
C GLU A 130 8.88 14.71 14.41
N THR A 131 9.56 13.57 14.59
CA THR A 131 10.25 13.27 15.85
C THR A 131 11.40 14.24 16.10
N GLY A 132 12.02 14.76 15.03
CA GLY A 132 13.17 15.65 15.10
C GLY A 132 14.34 15.06 15.88
N GLY A 133 14.52 13.73 15.81
CA GLY A 133 15.54 12.97 16.54
C GLY A 133 15.28 12.80 18.03
N ALA A 134 14.12 13.21 18.54
CA ALA A 134 13.76 13.00 19.95
C ALA A 134 13.61 11.50 20.26
N THR A 135 14.03 11.11 21.46
CA THR A 135 13.95 9.74 21.98
C THR A 135 13.32 9.75 23.38
N GLY A 136 12.81 8.60 23.82
CA GLY A 136 12.10 8.41 25.08
C GLY A 136 10.62 8.07 24.88
N ASN A 137 9.88 7.98 25.99
CA ASN A 137 8.46 7.62 25.98
C ASN A 137 7.64 8.59 25.14
N VAL A 138 6.70 8.06 24.36
CA VAL A 138 5.82 8.85 23.49
C VAL A 138 4.42 8.93 24.07
N VAL A 139 3.92 10.14 24.26
CA VAL A 139 2.53 10.41 24.68
C VAL A 139 1.89 11.33 23.65
N VAL A 140 0.76 10.94 23.08
CA VAL A 140 -0.10 11.85 22.30
C VAL A 140 -1.25 12.28 23.17
N ARG A 141 -1.34 13.58 23.43
CA ARG A 141 -2.35 14.20 24.30
C ARG A 141 -3.29 15.06 23.49
N ILE A 142 -4.59 14.90 23.75
CA ILE A 142 -5.66 15.72 23.18
C ILE A 142 -6.25 16.60 24.28
N THR A 143 -6.38 17.90 24.00
CA THR A 143 -6.88 18.90 24.96
C THR A 143 -7.98 19.78 24.35
N ARG A 144 -8.90 20.24 25.20
CA ARG A 144 -9.91 21.26 24.89
C ARG A 144 -9.99 22.27 26.02
N GLY A 145 -9.96 23.57 25.68
CA GLY A 145 -9.99 24.64 26.68
C GLY A 145 -8.85 24.56 27.72
N GLY A 146 -7.70 23.97 27.34
CA GLY A 146 -6.56 23.74 28.23
C GLY A 146 -6.66 22.49 29.11
N SER A 147 -7.80 21.80 29.14
CA SER A 147 -7.99 20.56 29.90
C SER A 147 -7.70 19.34 29.05
N THR A 148 -7.08 18.31 29.66
CA THR A 148 -6.84 17.02 28.99
C THR A 148 -8.14 16.26 28.80
N VAL A 149 -8.44 15.90 27.55
CA VAL A 149 -9.58 15.06 27.18
C VAL A 149 -9.18 13.59 27.23
N MET A 150 -8.03 13.28 26.65
CA MET A 150 -7.42 11.95 26.62
C MET A 150 -5.95 12.03 26.27
N GLU A 151 -5.23 10.96 26.61
CA GLU A 151 -3.86 10.74 26.19
C GLU A 151 -3.60 9.24 26.00
N THR A 152 -2.62 8.91 25.17
CA THR A 152 -2.16 7.53 25.00
C THR A 152 -1.45 7.01 26.26
N SER A 153 -1.25 5.69 26.37
CA SER A 153 -0.72 5.08 27.60
C SER A 153 0.70 5.51 27.98
N GLY A 154 1.50 5.98 27.00
CA GLY A 154 2.86 6.45 27.25
C GLY A 154 3.87 5.33 27.53
N LYS A 155 3.50 4.07 27.28
CA LYS A 155 4.33 2.90 27.61
C LYS A 155 5.42 2.63 26.56
N GLY A 156 5.19 3.01 25.32
CA GLY A 156 6.16 2.85 24.24
C GLY A 156 7.15 4.00 24.20
N ALA A 157 8.34 3.72 23.68
CA ALA A 157 9.42 4.69 23.57
C ALA A 157 10.14 4.59 22.22
N ILE A 158 10.66 5.72 21.76
CA ILE A 158 11.62 5.78 20.66
C ILE A 158 13.02 5.68 21.27
N ILE A 159 13.81 4.71 20.85
CA ILE A 159 15.19 4.51 21.29
C ILE A 159 16.15 4.79 20.13
N ALA A 160 17.34 5.33 20.44
CA ALA A 160 18.32 5.68 19.41
C ALA A 160 18.97 4.47 18.74
N GLY A 161 19.06 3.33 19.44
CA GLY A 161 19.68 2.10 18.95
C GLY A 161 18.64 1.02 18.63
N CYS A 162 19.13 -0.15 18.23
CA CYS A 162 18.26 -1.29 17.91
C CYS A 162 18.76 -2.60 18.51
N ALA A 163 17.83 -3.52 18.74
CA ALA A 163 18.15 -4.87 19.19
C ALA A 163 19.00 -5.58 18.12
N ASN A 164 20.14 -6.14 18.53
CA ASN A 164 21.08 -6.87 17.66
C ASN A 164 21.59 -6.06 16.45
N GLY A 165 21.52 -4.72 16.49
CA GLY A 165 21.95 -3.86 15.38
C GLY A 165 21.03 -3.87 14.15
N LEU A 166 19.81 -4.41 14.27
CA LEU A 166 18.81 -4.46 13.21
C LEU A 166 17.66 -3.50 13.48
N ALA A 167 17.33 -2.65 12.51
CA ALA A 167 16.20 -1.73 12.60
C ALA A 167 14.87 -2.49 12.66
N ASN A 168 14.00 -2.11 13.60
CA ASN A 168 12.63 -2.60 13.62
C ASN A 168 11.73 -1.64 12.84
N PHE A 169 11.25 -2.08 11.68
CA PHE A 169 10.35 -1.30 10.85
C PHE A 169 8.86 -1.45 11.23
N ASN A 170 8.53 -2.36 12.16
CA ASN A 170 7.18 -2.45 12.70
C ASN A 170 6.86 -1.22 13.56
N ALA A 171 5.65 -0.68 13.42
CA ALA A 171 5.23 0.38 14.31
C ALA A 171 4.93 -0.16 15.71
N TYR A 172 5.26 0.65 16.70
CA TYR A 172 4.65 0.60 18.01
C TYR A 172 3.33 1.38 17.95
N VAL A 173 2.26 0.78 18.46
CA VAL A 173 0.93 1.39 18.47
C VAL A 173 0.51 1.62 19.91
N ASP A 174 0.00 2.83 20.17
CA ASP A 174 -0.51 3.23 21.47
C ASP A 174 -1.91 3.81 21.32
N VAL A 175 -2.73 3.63 22.34
CA VAL A 175 -4.13 4.07 22.33
C VAL A 175 -4.48 4.79 23.62
N GLY A 176 -5.38 5.75 23.50
CA GLY A 176 -5.98 6.50 24.60
C GLY A 176 -7.48 6.65 24.38
N THR A 177 -8.26 6.65 25.44
CA THR A 177 -9.71 6.87 25.41
C THR A 177 -10.09 7.97 26.38
N GLY A 178 -11.03 8.83 25.99
CA GLY A 178 -11.49 9.97 26.79
C GLY A 178 -12.98 9.95 27.09
N GLY A 179 -13.41 10.85 27.97
CA GLY A 179 -14.82 11.18 28.14
C GLY A 179 -15.30 11.99 26.94
N GLY A 180 -16.38 11.55 26.28
CA GLY A 180 -16.86 12.17 25.05
C GLY A 180 -17.30 13.62 25.21
N SER A 181 -17.00 14.45 24.21
CA SER A 181 -17.83 15.63 23.93
C SER A 181 -19.24 15.12 23.60
N GLY A 182 -20.29 15.69 24.19
CA GLY A 182 -21.65 15.15 24.08
C GLY A 182 -22.09 14.79 22.65
N LYS A 183 -23.03 13.85 22.51
CA LYS A 183 -23.46 13.25 21.23
C LYS A 183 -23.58 14.27 20.08
N LYS A 184 -22.58 14.33 19.21
CA LYS A 184 -22.68 14.94 17.88
C LYS A 184 -22.61 13.83 16.84
N THR A 185 -23.63 13.80 15.98
CA THR A 185 -23.68 12.84 14.88
C THR A 185 -23.06 13.50 13.65
N PRO A 186 -22.05 12.89 13.01
CA PRO A 186 -21.52 13.40 11.75
C PRO A 186 -22.59 13.31 10.64
N LYS A 187 -22.49 14.19 9.64
CA LYS A 187 -23.33 14.09 8.44
C LYS A 187 -23.01 12.77 7.72
N ALA A 188 -24.02 12.10 7.19
CA ALA A 188 -23.80 10.85 6.47
C ALA A 188 -22.98 11.10 5.20
N ILE A 189 -22.02 10.23 4.93
CA ILE A 189 -21.08 10.34 3.79
C ILE A 189 -21.83 10.43 2.46
N LYS A 190 -22.91 9.67 2.30
CA LYS A 190 -23.78 9.69 1.11
C LYS A 190 -24.41 11.06 0.82
N ASP A 191 -24.45 11.95 1.81
CA ASP A 191 -25.00 13.30 1.69
C ASP A 191 -23.87 14.35 1.51
N LEU A 192 -22.63 13.90 1.35
CA LEU A 192 -21.45 14.69 1.07
C LEU A 192 -20.93 14.37 -0.34
N VAL A 193 -20.23 15.34 -0.93
CA VAL A 193 -19.50 15.15 -2.18
C VAL A 193 -18.03 15.55 -1.98
N PRO A 194 -17.11 15.10 -2.85
CA PRO A 194 -15.77 15.65 -2.90
C PRO A 194 -15.81 17.18 -3.04
N VAL A 195 -14.99 17.85 -2.24
CA VAL A 195 -14.79 19.32 -2.30
C VAL A 195 -13.32 19.70 -2.42
N ALA A 196 -12.43 18.71 -2.36
CA ALA A 196 -11.04 18.80 -2.72
C ALA A 196 -10.58 17.41 -3.17
N GLY A 197 -9.62 17.39 -4.09
CA GLY A 197 -9.00 16.16 -4.54
C GLY A 197 -7.68 16.44 -5.20
N THR A 198 -6.97 15.39 -5.52
CA THR A 198 -5.71 15.43 -6.24
C THR A 198 -5.66 14.29 -7.25
N GLY A 199 -4.66 14.32 -8.13
CA GLY A 199 -4.38 13.26 -9.08
C GLY A 199 -2.92 12.88 -8.99
N ILE A 200 -2.45 12.06 -9.92
CA ILE A 200 -1.02 11.77 -10.08
C ILE A 200 -0.47 12.53 -11.28
N ASN A 201 0.82 12.88 -11.23
CA ASN A 201 1.55 13.45 -12.37
C ASN A 201 0.76 14.60 -13.05
N GLU A 202 0.43 14.46 -14.33
CA GLU A 202 -0.26 15.46 -15.14
C GLU A 202 -1.75 15.62 -14.80
N PHE A 203 -2.35 14.70 -14.02
CA PHE A 203 -3.76 14.76 -13.63
C PHE A 203 -4.02 15.70 -12.46
N VAL A 204 -2.98 16.09 -11.70
CA VAL A 204 -3.10 16.84 -10.44
C VAL A 204 -4.03 18.05 -10.56
N LYS A 205 -3.75 18.94 -11.51
CA LYS A 205 -4.48 20.21 -11.64
C LYS A 205 -5.93 20.04 -12.12
N LEU A 206 -6.18 19.07 -13.01
CA LEU A 206 -7.55 18.74 -13.42
C LEU A 206 -8.33 18.12 -12.27
N CYS A 207 -7.74 17.17 -11.54
CA CYS A 207 -8.37 16.55 -10.37
C CYS A 207 -8.67 17.57 -9.26
N GLU A 208 -7.74 18.49 -8.97
CA GLU A 208 -7.98 19.60 -8.03
C GLU A 208 -9.21 20.43 -8.41
N PHE A 209 -9.38 20.72 -9.70
CA PHE A 209 -10.53 21.47 -10.20
C PHE A 209 -11.83 20.66 -10.18
N VAL A 210 -11.83 19.43 -10.70
CA VAL A 210 -13.07 18.66 -10.84
C VAL A 210 -13.59 18.18 -9.49
N CYS A 211 -12.70 17.71 -8.61
CA CYS A 211 -13.05 17.23 -7.29
C CYS A 211 -13.54 18.37 -6.40
N LYS A 212 -13.16 19.62 -6.67
CA LYS A 212 -13.70 20.80 -6.00
C LYS A 212 -15.22 20.95 -6.18
N TYR A 213 -15.79 20.45 -7.27
CA TYR A 213 -17.21 20.59 -7.62
C TYR A 213 -17.99 19.27 -7.53
N GLY A 214 -17.45 18.27 -6.82
CA GLY A 214 -18.13 16.99 -6.59
C GLY A 214 -18.01 15.97 -7.72
N TYR A 215 -17.22 16.24 -8.77
CA TYR A 215 -16.86 15.23 -9.77
C TYR A 215 -15.42 14.77 -9.55
N CYS A 216 -15.24 13.62 -8.92
CA CYS A 216 -13.91 13.09 -8.58
C CYS A 216 -13.82 11.62 -8.99
N PRO A 217 -13.66 11.32 -10.30
CA PRO A 217 -13.66 9.93 -10.76
C PRO A 217 -12.46 9.19 -10.17
N GLU A 218 -12.73 8.14 -9.38
CA GLU A 218 -11.71 7.41 -8.62
C GLU A 218 -10.64 6.75 -9.50
N ALA A 219 -11.02 6.39 -10.73
CA ALA A 219 -10.09 5.85 -11.71
C ALA A 219 -8.97 6.83 -12.09
N ALA A 220 -9.13 8.14 -11.84
CA ALA A 220 -8.14 9.16 -12.18
C ALA A 220 -7.75 10.12 -11.05
N CYS A 221 -8.64 10.32 -10.08
CA CYS A 221 -8.51 11.29 -9.02
C CYS A 221 -8.73 10.65 -7.64
N THR A 222 -8.19 11.29 -6.61
CA THR A 222 -8.36 10.92 -5.21
C THR A 222 -8.97 12.09 -4.45
N ALA A 223 -10.13 11.89 -3.84
CA ALA A 223 -10.73 12.89 -2.97
C ALA A 223 -9.89 13.08 -1.70
N THR A 224 -9.60 14.35 -1.37
CA THR A 224 -8.81 14.74 -0.20
C THR A 224 -9.63 15.49 0.83
N SER A 225 -10.91 15.77 0.54
CA SER A 225 -11.91 16.26 1.50
C SER A 225 -13.32 16.08 0.96
N LEU A 226 -14.27 15.81 1.86
CA LEU A 226 -15.71 15.78 1.57
C LEU A 226 -16.43 16.97 2.20
N GLY A 227 -17.55 17.38 1.61
CA GLY A 227 -18.33 18.52 2.09
C GLY A 227 -19.68 18.66 1.38
N ASP A 228 -20.38 19.76 1.63
CA ASP A 228 -21.57 20.09 0.87
C ASP A 228 -21.22 20.40 -0.59
N GLN A 229 -22.14 20.09 -1.49
CA GLN A 229 -22.02 20.43 -2.91
C GLN A 229 -21.82 21.93 -3.06
N ARG A 230 -20.64 22.32 -3.56
CA ARG A 230 -20.37 23.71 -3.91
C ARG A 230 -21.19 24.12 -5.12
N GLU A 231 -21.56 25.40 -5.16
CA GLU A 231 -22.15 26.01 -6.34
C GLU A 231 -21.19 25.84 -7.52
N LYS A 232 -21.71 25.26 -8.60
CA LYS A 232 -20.94 25.02 -9.83
C LYS A 232 -20.99 26.29 -10.67
N PRO A 233 -19.90 26.66 -11.38
CA PRO A 233 -19.97 27.65 -12.43
C PRO A 233 -21.04 27.28 -13.46
N ASP A 234 -21.62 28.29 -14.11
CA ASP A 234 -22.57 28.05 -15.19
C ASP A 234 -21.92 27.22 -16.31
N PRO A 235 -22.58 26.14 -16.77
CA PRO A 235 -22.08 25.35 -17.89
C PRO A 235 -21.89 26.21 -19.14
N THR A 236 -20.68 26.18 -19.71
CA THR A 236 -20.33 26.88 -20.94
C THR A 236 -20.88 26.17 -22.18
N GLY A 237 -21.27 24.89 -22.06
CA GLY A 237 -21.66 24.03 -23.19
C GLY A 237 -20.47 23.54 -24.02
N ILE A 238 -19.23 23.82 -23.58
CA ILE A 238 -18.03 23.38 -24.27
C ILE A 238 -17.87 21.87 -24.10
N VAL A 239 -17.76 21.17 -25.23
CA VAL A 239 -17.30 19.77 -25.29
C VAL A 239 -15.80 19.77 -25.55
N ALA A 240 -15.04 19.17 -24.65
CA ALA A 240 -13.59 19.05 -24.77
C ALA A 240 -13.14 17.59 -24.73
N TYR A 241 -11.94 17.38 -25.27
CA TYR A 241 -11.26 16.11 -25.47
C TYR A 241 -9.86 16.21 -24.86
N PRO A 242 -9.12 15.10 -24.70
CA PRO A 242 -7.70 15.18 -24.39
C PRO A 242 -6.91 15.90 -25.49
N ALA A 243 -5.84 16.60 -25.09
CA ALA A 243 -4.88 17.19 -26.02
C ALA A 243 -4.11 16.12 -26.81
N GLU A 244 -3.45 16.54 -27.89
CA GLU A 244 -2.68 15.64 -28.74
C GLU A 244 -1.58 14.91 -27.96
N GLY A 245 -1.51 13.59 -28.14
CA GLY A 245 -0.54 12.74 -27.43
C GLY A 245 -0.85 12.52 -25.95
N LYS A 246 -2.00 12.97 -25.44
CA LYS A 246 -2.47 12.62 -24.09
C LYS A 246 -3.26 11.32 -24.06
N SER A 247 -3.36 10.74 -22.86
CA SER A 247 -4.13 9.52 -22.62
C SER A 247 -5.64 9.78 -22.76
N LYS A 248 -6.39 8.78 -23.24
CA LYS A 248 -7.86 8.80 -23.17
C LYS A 248 -8.41 8.98 -21.75
N ALA A 249 -7.64 8.66 -20.71
CA ALA A 249 -8.04 8.87 -19.32
C ALA A 249 -8.36 10.34 -18.96
N PHE A 250 -7.91 11.31 -19.77
CA PHE A 250 -8.26 12.72 -19.62
C PHE A 250 -9.67 13.08 -20.11
N GLU A 251 -10.35 12.20 -20.85
CA GLU A 251 -11.58 12.54 -21.58
C GLU A 251 -12.70 13.05 -20.67
N GLY A 252 -13.04 12.30 -19.61
CA GLY A 252 -14.07 12.71 -18.64
C GLY A 252 -13.68 13.97 -17.87
N LEU A 253 -12.40 14.11 -17.52
CA LEU A 253 -11.89 15.26 -16.79
C LEU A 253 -11.91 16.53 -17.62
N CYS A 254 -11.43 16.48 -18.86
CA CYS A 254 -11.43 17.61 -19.78
C CYS A 254 -12.85 18.03 -20.14
N ASN A 255 -13.74 17.06 -20.41
CA ASN A 255 -15.13 17.38 -20.73
C ASN A 255 -15.80 18.14 -19.57
N TYR A 256 -15.68 17.65 -18.35
CA TYR A 256 -16.26 18.30 -17.17
C TYR A 256 -15.61 19.65 -16.87
N ALA A 257 -14.27 19.72 -16.84
CA ALA A 257 -13.55 20.93 -16.48
C ALA A 257 -13.78 22.07 -17.48
N CYS A 258 -13.68 21.79 -18.78
CA CYS A 258 -13.89 22.79 -19.83
C CYS A 258 -15.33 23.27 -19.88
N ASN A 259 -16.31 22.38 -19.64
CA ASN A 259 -17.72 22.76 -19.53
C ASN A 259 -17.98 23.70 -18.34
N LEU A 260 -17.14 23.68 -17.29
CA LEU A 260 -17.20 24.63 -16.18
C LEU A 260 -16.22 25.81 -16.30
N GLY A 261 -15.63 26.02 -17.48
CA GLY A 261 -14.78 27.16 -17.78
C GLY A 261 -13.29 27.00 -17.45
N TYR A 262 -12.84 25.81 -17.04
CA TYR A 262 -11.42 25.52 -16.84
C TYR A 262 -10.91 24.57 -17.92
N CYS A 263 -10.29 25.13 -18.97
CA CYS A 263 -9.83 24.37 -20.13
C CYS A 263 -8.35 24.60 -20.45
N PRO A 264 -7.44 23.96 -19.71
CA PRO A 264 -6.00 24.07 -19.94
C PRO A 264 -5.59 23.35 -21.24
N GLU A 265 -5.05 24.10 -22.21
CA GLU A 265 -4.63 23.58 -23.53
C GLU A 265 -3.51 22.52 -23.46
N GLU A 266 -2.77 22.49 -22.34
CA GLU A 266 -1.71 21.49 -22.09
C GLU A 266 -2.26 20.05 -22.01
N TRP A 267 -3.50 19.88 -21.53
CA TRP A 267 -4.09 18.56 -21.30
C TRP A 267 -5.41 18.37 -22.06
N CYS A 268 -6.09 19.46 -22.42
CA CYS A 268 -7.40 19.44 -23.05
C CYS A 268 -7.39 20.17 -24.40
N SER A 269 -8.26 19.72 -25.30
CA SER A 269 -8.46 20.28 -26.63
C SER A 269 -9.95 20.45 -26.91
N LEU A 270 -10.31 21.55 -27.58
CA LEU A 270 -11.69 21.83 -28.02
C LEU A 270 -12.07 21.03 -29.28
N THR A 271 -11.10 20.32 -29.87
CA THR A 271 -11.31 19.46 -31.04
C THR A 271 -10.72 18.07 -30.79
N PRO A 272 -11.30 17.00 -31.33
CA PRO A 272 -10.71 15.67 -31.21
C PRO A 272 -9.29 15.64 -31.78
N LYS A 273 -8.35 15.09 -31.00
CA LYS A 273 -6.95 14.89 -31.39
C LYS A 273 -6.56 13.43 -31.26
N PRO A 274 -5.50 12.96 -31.96
CA PRO A 274 -4.92 11.65 -31.71
C PRO A 274 -4.51 11.53 -30.24
N THR A 275 -5.05 10.52 -29.57
CA THR A 275 -4.74 10.15 -28.19
C THR A 275 -4.09 8.78 -28.16
N TYR A 276 -3.42 8.45 -27.07
CA TYR A 276 -2.92 7.09 -26.85
C TYR A 276 -3.74 6.37 -25.77
N GLU A 277 -3.85 5.06 -25.93
CA GLU A 277 -4.36 4.14 -24.92
C GLU A 277 -3.15 3.29 -24.51
N GLY A 278 -2.68 3.46 -23.28
CA GLY A 278 -1.49 2.76 -22.82
C GLY A 278 -1.79 1.29 -22.58
N ASP A 279 -0.82 0.41 -22.85
CA ASP A 279 -0.93 -1.02 -22.51
C ASP A 279 -1.06 -1.26 -21.00
N VAL A 280 -0.58 -0.30 -20.21
CA VAL A 280 -0.79 -0.23 -18.76
C VAL A 280 -1.50 1.07 -18.41
N SER A 281 -2.31 1.01 -17.35
CA SER A 281 -2.97 2.20 -16.82
C SER A 281 -1.93 3.24 -16.40
N PRO A 282 -2.11 4.53 -16.73
CA PRO A 282 -1.20 5.60 -16.31
C PRO A 282 -1.18 5.80 -14.78
N PHE A 283 -2.11 5.16 -14.07
CA PHE A 283 -2.22 5.14 -12.61
C PHE A 283 -1.40 4.05 -11.93
N VAL A 284 -0.82 3.14 -12.72
CA VAL A 284 0.10 2.12 -12.21
C VAL A 284 1.44 2.77 -11.89
N GLN A 285 1.99 2.45 -10.73
CA GLN A 285 3.33 2.91 -10.34
C GLN A 285 4.37 2.41 -11.35
N PRO A 286 5.38 3.24 -11.71
CA PRO A 286 6.36 2.83 -12.69
C PRO A 286 7.20 1.67 -12.17
N ALA A 287 7.38 0.65 -13.00
CA ALA A 287 8.28 -0.46 -12.73
C ALA A 287 9.70 -0.11 -13.20
N CYS A 288 10.67 -0.91 -12.79
CA CYS A 288 11.98 -0.85 -13.42
C CYS A 288 11.86 -1.39 -14.86
N THR A 289 12.51 -0.71 -15.82
CA THR A 289 12.52 -1.11 -17.24
C THR A 289 13.92 -1.33 -17.79
N SER A 290 14.95 -1.11 -16.98
CA SER A 290 16.31 -1.58 -17.27
C SER A 290 17.16 -1.53 -16.00
N GLY A 291 18.15 -2.41 -15.90
CA GLY A 291 19.01 -2.50 -14.72
C GLY A 291 20.44 -2.89 -15.04
N THR A 292 21.26 -2.93 -14.00
CA THR A 292 22.69 -3.21 -14.09
C THR A 292 23.20 -3.74 -12.76
N ALA A 293 24.37 -4.37 -12.77
CA ALA A 293 25.13 -4.74 -11.60
C ALA A 293 26.64 -4.83 -11.93
N SER A 294 27.48 -4.89 -10.91
CA SER A 294 28.89 -5.19 -11.13
C SER A 294 29.13 -6.69 -11.24
N GLY A 295 30.11 -7.08 -12.08
CA GLY A 295 30.59 -8.45 -12.17
C GLY A 295 29.56 -9.41 -12.77
N ASP A 296 29.49 -10.62 -12.21
CA ASP A 296 28.71 -11.72 -12.78
C ASP A 296 27.19 -11.47 -12.83
N PHE A 297 26.67 -10.51 -12.05
CA PHE A 297 25.24 -10.15 -12.08
C PHE A 297 24.86 -9.20 -13.21
N GLU A 298 25.81 -8.62 -13.96
CA GLU A 298 25.48 -7.59 -14.97
C GLU A 298 24.47 -8.12 -16.01
N GLY A 299 24.70 -9.32 -16.54
CA GLY A 299 23.78 -9.94 -17.50
C GLY A 299 22.41 -10.27 -16.88
N LEU A 300 22.39 -10.78 -15.64
CA LEU A 300 21.17 -11.09 -14.91
C LEU A 300 20.32 -9.85 -14.68
N CYS A 301 20.91 -8.79 -14.15
CA CYS A 301 20.21 -7.55 -13.85
C CYS A 301 19.80 -6.80 -15.11
N SER A 302 20.61 -6.85 -16.18
CA SER A 302 20.20 -6.29 -17.48
C SER A 302 18.99 -7.01 -18.04
N TYR A 303 18.86 -8.33 -17.85
CA TYR A 303 17.73 -9.12 -18.33
C TYR A 303 16.49 -8.96 -17.45
N SER A 304 16.61 -9.20 -16.14
CA SER A 304 15.44 -9.30 -15.26
C SER A 304 14.78 -7.95 -15.01
N CYS A 305 15.58 -6.87 -14.89
CA CYS A 305 15.07 -5.54 -14.61
C CYS A 305 14.31 -4.94 -15.81
N ASP A 306 14.50 -5.44 -17.03
CA ASP A 306 13.70 -5.06 -18.19
C ASP A 306 12.23 -5.51 -18.04
N TRP A 307 12.00 -6.58 -17.27
CA TRP A 307 10.68 -7.12 -16.95
C TRP A 307 10.12 -6.66 -15.60
N GLY A 308 10.73 -5.65 -14.97
CA GLY A 308 10.34 -5.17 -13.64
C GLY A 308 10.86 -5.99 -12.46
N TYR A 309 11.42 -7.19 -12.68
CA TYR A 309 12.05 -7.98 -11.61
C TYR A 309 13.46 -7.45 -11.35
N CYS A 310 13.57 -6.45 -10.46
CA CYS A 310 14.84 -5.76 -10.20
C CYS A 310 15.12 -5.61 -8.68
N PRO A 311 15.66 -6.66 -8.01
CA PRO A 311 15.92 -6.62 -6.58
C PRO A 311 17.05 -5.62 -6.26
N ILE A 312 16.80 -4.65 -5.37
CA ILE A 312 17.78 -3.57 -5.09
C ILE A 312 19.04 -4.05 -4.37
N ARG A 313 19.02 -5.27 -3.84
CA ARG A 313 20.16 -5.90 -3.17
C ARG A 313 21.12 -6.60 -4.13
N ALA A 314 20.71 -6.84 -5.37
CA ALA A 314 21.56 -7.41 -6.42
C ALA A 314 21.75 -6.44 -7.61
N CYS A 315 20.73 -5.65 -7.92
CA CYS A 315 20.65 -4.84 -9.13
C CYS A 315 20.44 -3.35 -8.83
N THR A 316 20.92 -2.50 -9.72
CA THR A 316 20.60 -1.07 -9.76
C THR A 316 19.67 -0.79 -10.94
N CYS A 317 18.49 -0.24 -10.65
CA CYS A 317 17.55 0.19 -11.68
C CYS A 317 18.07 1.45 -12.40
N LYS A 318 18.17 1.40 -13.73
CA LYS A 318 18.66 2.50 -14.58
C LYS A 318 17.52 3.38 -15.10
N THR A 319 16.43 2.77 -15.55
CA THR A 319 15.25 3.47 -16.08
C THR A 319 13.97 2.91 -15.49
N THR A 320 12.94 3.75 -15.42
CA THR A 320 11.61 3.36 -14.94
C THR A 320 10.55 3.73 -15.97
N GLY A 321 9.47 2.96 -16.03
CA GLY A 321 8.38 3.20 -16.98
C GLY A 321 7.21 2.24 -16.78
N ALA A 322 6.40 2.10 -17.83
CA ALA A 322 5.37 1.09 -17.90
C ALA A 322 5.97 -0.31 -17.68
N LEU A 323 5.29 -1.16 -16.92
CA LEU A 323 5.72 -2.54 -16.71
C LEU A 323 5.66 -3.31 -18.03
N HIS A 324 6.80 -3.83 -18.48
CA HIS A 324 6.82 -4.84 -19.52
C HIS A 324 6.37 -6.16 -18.92
N LEU A 325 5.26 -6.72 -19.39
CA LEU A 325 4.74 -7.98 -18.87
C LEU A 325 5.72 -9.12 -19.20
N PRO A 326 6.25 -9.85 -18.19
CA PRO A 326 7.17 -10.95 -18.43
C PRO A 326 6.59 -11.96 -19.41
N THR A 327 7.45 -12.49 -20.28
CA THR A 327 7.06 -13.63 -21.12
C THR A 327 6.64 -14.83 -20.25
N PRO A 328 5.75 -15.69 -20.77
CA PRO A 328 5.44 -16.96 -20.12
C PRO A 328 6.70 -17.79 -19.88
N GLU A 329 6.69 -18.59 -18.82
CA GLU A 329 7.79 -19.51 -18.52
C GLU A 329 7.95 -20.52 -19.67
N GLN A 330 9.17 -20.58 -20.22
CA GLN A 330 9.53 -21.54 -21.27
C GLN A 330 9.86 -22.90 -20.67
N GLU A 331 10.37 -22.89 -19.43
CA GLU A 331 10.84 -24.06 -18.69
C GLU A 331 10.15 -24.14 -17.32
N PRO A 332 8.82 -24.40 -17.29
CA PRO A 332 8.03 -24.39 -16.04
C PRO A 332 8.41 -25.52 -15.07
N SER A 333 9.22 -26.50 -15.53
CA SER A 333 9.77 -27.55 -14.67
C SER A 333 10.86 -27.04 -13.72
N ILE A 334 11.47 -25.89 -14.03
CA ILE A 334 12.48 -25.25 -13.19
C ILE A 334 11.77 -24.56 -12.02
N THR A 335 11.74 -25.25 -10.88
CA THR A 335 11.15 -24.74 -9.64
C THR A 335 12.19 -24.14 -8.68
N ARG A 336 13.48 -24.28 -9.00
CA ARG A 336 14.60 -23.75 -8.22
C ARG A 336 15.78 -23.42 -9.13
N ALA A 337 16.37 -22.25 -8.92
CA ALA A 337 17.68 -21.89 -9.40
C ALA A 337 18.33 -20.96 -8.39
N TYR A 338 19.66 -20.94 -8.35
CA TYR A 338 20.45 -20.21 -7.35
C TYR A 338 21.83 -19.87 -7.92
N THR A 339 22.56 -18.99 -7.24
CA THR A 339 23.92 -18.64 -7.64
C THR A 339 24.93 -19.76 -7.34
N THR A 340 25.89 -19.97 -8.22
CA THR A 340 26.93 -21.01 -8.07
C THR A 340 27.90 -20.74 -6.93
N ASP A 341 28.10 -19.48 -6.55
CA ASP A 341 28.97 -19.05 -5.45
C ASP A 341 28.23 -18.90 -4.11
N GLY A 342 26.93 -19.21 -4.07
CA GLY A 342 26.12 -19.20 -2.84
C GLY A 342 25.70 -17.81 -2.36
N ARG A 343 25.99 -16.74 -3.11
CA ARG A 343 25.52 -15.39 -2.75
C ARG A 343 24.00 -15.27 -2.91
N PRO A 344 23.26 -14.55 -2.06
CA PRO A 344 21.82 -14.37 -2.23
C PRO A 344 21.49 -13.82 -3.63
N ASP A 345 20.64 -14.53 -4.37
CA ASP A 345 20.24 -14.17 -5.73
C ASP A 345 18.89 -13.42 -5.77
N TYR A 346 18.17 -13.38 -4.64
CA TYR A 346 16.86 -12.75 -4.51
C TYR A 346 15.84 -13.26 -5.53
N GLY A 347 15.97 -14.53 -5.93
CA GLY A 347 15.10 -15.19 -6.91
C GLY A 347 15.35 -14.81 -8.38
N ILE A 348 16.36 -13.98 -8.66
CA ILE A 348 16.67 -13.55 -10.04
C ILE A 348 17.10 -14.72 -10.92
N CYS A 349 17.78 -15.74 -10.37
CA CYS A 349 18.17 -16.91 -11.15
C CYS A 349 16.94 -17.73 -11.53
N LEU A 350 16.00 -17.92 -10.59
CA LEU A 350 14.78 -18.67 -10.87
C LEU A 350 13.93 -17.95 -11.92
N PHE A 351 13.75 -16.64 -11.77
CA PHE A 351 13.00 -15.81 -12.72
C PHE A 351 13.59 -15.89 -14.14
N ALA A 352 14.92 -15.84 -14.27
CA ALA A 352 15.63 -15.92 -15.54
C ALA A 352 15.60 -17.33 -16.15
N CYS A 353 15.95 -18.34 -15.37
CA CYS A 353 16.09 -19.72 -15.84
C CYS A 353 14.73 -20.31 -16.28
N SER A 354 13.63 -20.05 -15.56
CA SER A 354 12.30 -20.50 -15.98
C SER A 354 11.83 -19.89 -17.31
N ARG A 355 12.48 -18.82 -17.75
CA ARG A 355 12.22 -18.10 -19.02
C ARG A 355 13.30 -18.33 -20.08
N GLY A 356 14.14 -19.34 -19.90
CA GLY A 356 15.13 -19.76 -20.89
C GLY A 356 16.43 -18.95 -20.88
N TYR A 357 16.63 -18.04 -19.92
CA TYR A 357 17.88 -17.28 -19.78
C TYR A 357 18.77 -17.92 -18.70
N PHE A 358 19.87 -18.54 -19.11
CA PHE A 358 20.79 -19.31 -18.24
C PHE A 358 22.20 -18.70 -18.20
N PRO A 359 22.40 -17.57 -17.50
CA PRO A 359 23.72 -16.99 -17.36
C PRO A 359 24.58 -17.79 -16.37
N ALA A 360 25.89 -17.80 -16.58
CA ALA A 360 26.88 -18.54 -15.79
C ALA A 360 26.80 -18.44 -14.25
N PRO A 361 26.42 -17.30 -13.62
CA PRO A 361 26.21 -17.27 -12.18
C PRO A 361 25.09 -18.20 -11.70
N CYS A 362 24.15 -18.62 -12.53
CA CYS A 362 23.00 -19.42 -12.11
C CYS A 362 23.19 -20.93 -12.33
N ALA A 363 22.73 -21.72 -11.38
CA ALA A 363 22.66 -23.18 -11.44
C ALA A 363 21.30 -23.70 -10.99
N ILE A 364 20.97 -24.92 -11.44
CA ILE A 364 19.70 -25.61 -11.16
C ILE A 364 20.01 -26.94 -10.46
N PRO A 365 19.24 -27.36 -9.45
CA PRO A 365 19.46 -28.64 -8.78
C PRO A 365 19.43 -29.81 -9.78
N GLY A 366 20.49 -30.63 -9.82
CA GLY A 366 20.56 -31.83 -10.66
C GLY A 366 20.89 -31.58 -12.14
N GLY A 367 20.95 -30.33 -12.58
CA GLY A 367 21.46 -29.94 -13.90
C GLY A 367 22.90 -29.46 -13.76
N GLY A 368 23.85 -30.26 -14.25
CA GLY A 368 25.24 -29.85 -14.36
C GLY A 368 25.34 -28.52 -15.10
N GLY A 369 26.11 -27.58 -14.56
CA GLY A 369 26.50 -26.38 -15.27
C GLY A 369 27.01 -26.76 -16.66
N GLY A 370 26.56 -26.02 -17.67
CA GLY A 370 27.10 -26.11 -19.01
C GLY A 370 28.58 -25.70 -19.00
N GLY A 371 29.45 -26.67 -18.73
CA GLY A 371 30.91 -26.53 -18.71
C GLY A 371 31.50 -27.87 -18.30
N GLY A 372 31.83 -28.70 -19.30
CA GLY A 372 32.17 -30.11 -19.12
C GLY A 372 33.32 -30.38 -18.14
N GLY A 373 33.22 -31.52 -17.44
CA GLY A 373 34.29 -32.05 -16.61
C GLY A 373 33.77 -32.85 -15.41
N SER A 374 33.82 -34.17 -15.53
CA SER A 374 33.51 -35.19 -14.52
C SER A 374 34.18 -34.98 -13.15
N GLY A 375 33.44 -35.13 -12.05
CA GLY A 375 34.00 -35.30 -10.71
C GLY A 375 32.96 -35.15 -9.58
N GLY A 376 32.80 -36.17 -8.74
CA GLY A 376 31.68 -36.31 -7.81
C GLY A 376 31.79 -35.63 -6.43
N ILE A 377 30.60 -35.43 -5.84
CA ILE A 377 30.16 -35.56 -4.42
C ILE A 377 30.81 -34.67 -3.33
N PHE A 378 30.00 -33.80 -2.67
CA PHE A 378 29.72 -33.84 -1.21
C PHE A 378 28.56 -32.89 -0.82
N PHE A 379 27.64 -33.36 0.03
CA PHE A 379 26.55 -32.58 0.64
C PHE A 379 26.90 -32.17 2.08
N PRO A 380 26.41 -31.01 2.56
CA PRO A 380 25.91 -30.92 3.92
C PRO A 380 24.42 -30.56 3.96
N ASP A 381 23.79 -31.14 4.98
CA ASP A 381 22.38 -31.21 5.39
C ASP A 381 21.56 -29.88 5.36
N PRO A 382 20.33 -29.85 4.81
CA PRO A 382 19.46 -28.67 4.76
C PRO A 382 18.56 -28.45 5.99
N SER A 383 18.85 -29.00 7.17
CA SER A 383 18.01 -28.82 8.36
C SER A 383 18.05 -27.41 9.01
N GLN A 384 18.46 -26.34 8.31
CA GLN A 384 18.63 -24.99 8.87
C GLN A 384 17.91 -23.86 8.12
N ASN A 385 17.06 -24.13 7.13
CA ASN A 385 16.30 -23.04 6.49
C ASN A 385 14.88 -23.46 6.05
N PRO A 386 13.83 -23.20 6.86
CA PRO A 386 12.47 -23.55 6.52
C PRO A 386 11.77 -22.35 5.85
N ILE A 387 12.08 -22.06 4.58
CA ILE A 387 11.22 -21.20 3.77
C ILE A 387 11.13 -21.79 2.36
N GLY A 388 10.22 -22.75 2.20
CA GLY A 388 9.76 -23.19 0.89
C GLY A 388 8.53 -22.40 0.50
N ILE A 389 8.64 -21.54 -0.52
CA ILE A 389 7.49 -20.87 -1.13
C ILE A 389 7.26 -21.55 -2.48
N GLY A 390 6.10 -22.20 -2.60
CA GLY A 390 5.63 -22.80 -3.83
C GLY A 390 5.12 -21.73 -4.78
N HIS A 391 5.55 -21.80 -6.04
CA HIS A 391 4.99 -21.01 -7.12
C HIS A 391 3.51 -21.40 -7.32
N THR A 392 2.63 -20.41 -7.31
CA THR A 392 1.29 -20.51 -7.90
C THR A 392 1.09 -19.17 -8.62
N LEU A 393 0.90 -19.23 -9.95
CA LEU A 393 0.57 -18.07 -10.77
C LEU A 393 -0.61 -17.34 -10.12
N LEU A 394 -0.39 -16.13 -9.64
CA LEU A 394 -1.48 -15.22 -9.29
C LEU A 394 -1.68 -14.28 -10.48
N SER A 395 -2.88 -14.32 -11.02
CA SER A 395 -3.43 -13.42 -12.01
C SER A 395 -3.27 -11.96 -11.54
N ILE A 396 -2.68 -11.14 -12.41
CA ILE A 396 -2.69 -9.68 -12.28
C ILE A 396 -4.15 -9.25 -12.42
N LEU A 397 -4.74 -8.78 -11.33
CA LEU A 397 -5.98 -8.00 -11.39
C LEU A 397 -5.62 -6.55 -11.05
N PRO A 398 -6.08 -5.58 -11.84
CA PRO A 398 -5.87 -4.17 -11.54
C PRO A 398 -6.58 -3.81 -10.23
N ASP A 399 -5.98 -2.88 -9.49
CA ASP A 399 -6.68 -2.10 -8.47
C ASP A 399 -7.99 -1.58 -9.09
N TYR A 400 -9.07 -1.58 -8.30
CA TYR A 400 -10.45 -1.22 -8.69
C TYR A 400 -11.28 -2.34 -9.33
N THR A 401 -11.65 -3.36 -8.54
CA THR A 401 -12.94 -4.06 -8.73
C THR A 401 -13.53 -4.45 -7.37
N LEU A 402 -14.52 -3.69 -6.92
CA LEU A 402 -15.32 -4.00 -5.75
C LEU A 402 -16.62 -4.69 -6.17
N VAL A 403 -16.91 -5.79 -5.49
CA VAL A 403 -18.13 -6.61 -5.57
C VAL A 403 -18.24 -7.47 -6.85
N HIS A 404 -17.48 -8.56 -6.90
CA HIS A 404 -17.87 -9.85 -7.53
C HIS A 404 -16.78 -10.95 -7.37
N MET A 405 -15.63 -10.60 -6.80
CA MET A 405 -14.42 -11.43 -6.76
C MET A 405 -14.43 -12.60 -5.76
N TRP A 406 -15.41 -12.68 -4.83
CA TRP A 406 -15.33 -13.61 -3.70
C TRP A 406 -15.78 -15.05 -3.98
N SER A 407 -16.57 -15.31 -5.03
CA SER A 407 -16.93 -16.70 -5.40
C SER A 407 -15.85 -17.36 -6.24
N SER A 408 -15.24 -16.66 -7.22
CA SER A 408 -14.24 -17.28 -8.10
C SER A 408 -12.91 -17.55 -7.40
N VAL A 409 -12.45 -16.66 -6.52
CA VAL A 409 -11.18 -16.84 -5.80
C VAL A 409 -11.23 -18.00 -4.81
N SER A 410 -12.38 -18.23 -4.16
CA SER A 410 -12.53 -19.41 -3.28
C SER A 410 -12.57 -20.73 -4.05
N ASP A 411 -13.15 -20.74 -5.26
CA ASP A 411 -13.28 -21.94 -6.08
C ASP A 411 -11.94 -22.27 -6.79
N GLU A 412 -11.21 -21.27 -7.31
CA GLU A 412 -9.86 -21.45 -7.89
C GLU A 412 -8.81 -21.89 -6.86
N MET A 413 -8.93 -21.44 -5.60
CA MET A 413 -8.02 -21.85 -4.52
C MET A 413 -8.34 -23.25 -3.95
N GLU A 414 -9.60 -23.69 -3.98
CA GLU A 414 -9.95 -25.09 -3.66
C GLU A 414 -9.40 -26.05 -4.71
N ASP A 415 -9.44 -25.67 -6.00
CA ASP A 415 -8.83 -26.43 -7.09
C ASP A 415 -7.29 -26.48 -6.99
N ALA A 416 -6.64 -25.37 -6.61
CA ALA A 416 -5.19 -25.34 -6.37
C ALA A 416 -4.76 -26.21 -5.15
N LEU A 417 -5.59 -26.31 -4.11
CA LEU A 417 -5.33 -27.16 -2.93
C LEU A 417 -5.61 -28.65 -3.17
N SER A 418 -6.37 -28.99 -4.22
CA SER A 418 -6.56 -30.37 -4.66
C SER A 418 -5.32 -30.94 -5.36
N SER A 419 -4.51 -30.07 -5.98
CA SER A 419 -3.38 -30.43 -6.84
C SER A 419 -2.00 -30.44 -6.15
N GLN A 420 -1.87 -29.94 -4.91
CA GLN A 420 -0.62 -29.96 -4.14
C GLN A 420 -0.65 -30.87 -2.90
N THR A 421 0.51 -31.43 -2.56
CA THR A 421 0.78 -32.30 -1.39
C THR A 421 0.75 -31.53 -0.06
N CYS A 422 -0.37 -30.90 0.27
CA CYS A 422 -0.57 -30.22 1.55
C CYS A 422 -0.96 -31.24 2.65
N SER A 423 -0.28 -31.24 3.80
CA SER A 423 -0.60 -32.13 4.93
C SER A 423 -2.06 -31.96 5.38
N ALA A 424 -2.77 -33.05 5.68
CA ALA A 424 -4.21 -33.03 5.99
C ALA A 424 -4.61 -31.99 7.05
N GLY A 425 -3.79 -31.78 8.09
CA GLY A 425 -4.06 -30.78 9.14
C GLY A 425 -4.02 -29.32 8.67
N LYS A 426 -3.18 -28.98 7.69
CA LYS A 426 -3.12 -27.62 7.10
C LYS A 426 -4.31 -27.36 6.17
N ARG A 427 -4.73 -28.35 5.39
CA ARG A 427 -5.97 -28.28 4.59
C ARG A 427 -7.18 -28.02 5.48
N GLU A 428 -7.33 -28.78 6.56
CA GLU A 428 -8.47 -28.65 7.46
C GLU A 428 -8.53 -27.31 8.20
N ALA A 429 -7.37 -26.76 8.61
CA ALA A 429 -7.28 -25.44 9.23
C ALA A 429 -7.66 -24.31 8.25
N PHE A 430 -7.22 -24.44 6.99
CA PHE A 430 -7.53 -23.48 5.93
C PHE A 430 -9.01 -23.53 5.52
N THR A 431 -9.58 -24.73 5.34
CA THR A 431 -11.01 -24.90 5.04
C THR A 431 -11.90 -24.32 6.15
N ARG A 432 -11.52 -24.49 7.42
CA ARG A 432 -12.22 -23.87 8.55
C ARG A 432 -12.10 -22.34 8.54
N HIS A 433 -10.97 -21.79 8.15
CA HIS A 433 -10.76 -20.34 8.02
C HIS A 433 -11.61 -19.77 6.88
N ALA A 434 -11.56 -20.38 5.69
CA ALA A 434 -12.36 -20.00 4.52
C ALA A 434 -13.87 -20.11 4.77
N ALA A 435 -14.33 -21.11 5.51
CA ALA A 435 -15.74 -21.25 5.89
C ALA A 435 -16.21 -20.13 6.82
N ARG A 436 -15.38 -19.70 7.78
CA ARG A 436 -15.69 -18.57 8.68
C ARG A 436 -15.81 -17.25 7.91
N HIS A 437 -14.93 -17.04 6.93
CA HIS A 437 -14.97 -15.85 6.07
C HIS A 437 -16.16 -15.84 5.11
N ARG A 438 -16.50 -16.98 4.50
CA ARG A 438 -17.73 -17.12 3.68
C ARG A 438 -19.00 -16.85 4.49
N HIS A 439 -19.04 -17.26 5.75
CA HIS A 439 -20.16 -16.96 6.64
C HIS A 439 -20.26 -15.46 6.96
N ALA A 440 -19.14 -14.80 7.25
CA ALA A 440 -19.09 -13.36 7.50
C ALA A 440 -19.50 -12.54 6.26
N ALA A 441 -19.00 -12.89 5.07
CA ALA A 441 -19.35 -12.22 3.82
C ALA A 441 -20.83 -12.38 3.45
N ARG A 442 -21.41 -13.58 3.64
CA ARG A 442 -22.85 -13.82 3.42
C ARG A 442 -23.73 -13.06 4.43
N HIS A 443 -23.26 -12.88 5.65
CA HIS A 443 -23.95 -12.07 6.66
C HIS A 443 -23.91 -10.57 6.28
N ALA A 444 -22.76 -10.07 5.82
CA ALA A 444 -22.60 -8.68 5.37
C ALA A 444 -23.46 -8.36 4.13
N ALA A 445 -23.46 -9.25 3.13
CA ALA A 445 -24.28 -9.09 1.92
C ALA A 445 -25.79 -9.07 2.24
N ARG A 446 -26.24 -9.84 3.24
CA ARG A 446 -27.65 -9.83 3.68
C ARG A 446 -28.05 -8.55 4.41
N GLN A 447 -27.09 -7.77 4.89
CA GLN A 447 -27.35 -6.49 5.58
C GLN A 447 -27.08 -5.26 4.71
N GLY A 448 -26.76 -5.45 3.42
CA GLY A 448 -26.47 -4.34 2.50
C GLY A 448 -25.16 -3.61 2.81
N ILE A 449 -24.21 -4.30 3.45
CA ILE A 449 -22.92 -3.73 3.90
C ILE A 449 -21.88 -3.82 2.78
N THR A 450 -21.26 -2.70 2.43
CA THR A 450 -20.12 -2.63 1.49
C THR A 450 -18.84 -3.04 2.20
N LEU A 451 -18.14 -4.05 1.68
CA LEU A 451 -16.88 -4.55 2.21
C LEU A 451 -15.73 -4.11 1.30
N VAL A 452 -14.81 -3.27 1.77
CA VAL A 452 -13.61 -2.87 1.00
C VAL A 452 -12.49 -3.87 1.26
N LEU A 453 -11.93 -4.44 0.20
CA LEU A 453 -10.77 -5.33 0.24
C LEU A 453 -9.50 -4.49 0.06
N LEU A 454 -8.56 -4.60 1.00
CA LEU A 454 -7.20 -4.09 0.83
C LEU A 454 -6.28 -5.29 0.62
N LEU A 455 -5.63 -5.32 -0.55
CA LEU A 455 -4.57 -6.27 -0.91
C LEU A 455 -3.20 -5.63 -0.72
#